data_AF-A0A2E9QDY6-F1
#
_entry.id   AF-A0A2E9QDY6-F1
#
_cell.length_a   1.000
_cell.length_b   1.000
_cell.length_c   1.000
_cell.angle_alpha   90.00
_cell.angle_beta   90.00
_cell.angle_gamma   90.00
#
_symmetry.space_group_name_H-M   'P 1'
#
loop_
_entity.id
_entity.type
_entity.pdbx_description
1 polymer ?
#
loop_
_entity_poly.entity_id
_entity_poly.type
_entity_poly.pdbx_seq_one_letter_code
_entity_poly.pdbx_strand_id
1 'polypeptide(L)'
;MARKKQESIPLDDIELLNIHNYPESYPKSVVNQVRNNRVFQKRLEELLRDMPQRGRRRKSEPAFQVDEKALEEAEAQQAKSEPQQSEKRSGGFFGRRSGKGDKE
;
A
#
# COMPACT_ATOMS: atom_id res chain seq x y z
N MET A 1 -15.64 34.76 28.29
CA MET A 1 -15.49 34.51 26.83
C MET A 1 -16.14 33.18 26.50
N ALA A 2 -17.31 33.19 25.85
CA ALA A 2 -17.98 31.96 25.42
C ALA A 2 -17.18 31.32 24.27
N ARG A 3 -16.66 30.11 24.48
CA ARG A 3 -16.04 29.32 23.40
C ARG A 3 -17.15 29.03 22.39
N LYS A 4 -17.07 29.62 21.19
CA LYS A 4 -17.92 29.23 20.05
C LYS A 4 -17.79 27.73 19.92
N LYS A 5 -18.89 26.99 20.12
CA LYS A 5 -18.94 25.56 19.84
C LYS A 5 -18.55 25.42 18.37
N GLN A 6 -17.37 24.88 18.09
CA GLN A 6 -17.00 24.55 16.73
C GLN A 6 -18.07 23.59 16.24
N GLU A 7 -18.89 24.05 15.29
CA GLU A 7 -19.77 23.18 14.54
C GLU A 7 -18.87 22.13 13.91
N SER A 8 -18.93 20.92 14.46
CA SER A 8 -18.11 19.83 14.01
C SER A 8 -18.50 19.53 12.58
N ILE A 9 -17.56 19.70 11.65
CA ILE A 9 -17.73 19.27 10.26
C ILE A 9 -18.23 17.81 10.30
N PRO A 10 -19.35 17.48 9.62
CA PRO A 10 -19.77 16.10 9.50
C PRO A 10 -18.69 15.38 8.68
N LEU A 11 -18.01 14.42 9.30
CA LEU A 11 -16.98 13.62 8.65
C LEU A 11 -17.55 12.24 8.34
N ASP A 12 -17.33 11.82 7.10
CA ASP A 12 -17.70 10.49 6.63
C ASP A 12 -16.66 9.44 7.04
N ASP A 13 -17.02 8.16 6.97
CA ASP A 13 -16.17 7.05 7.40
C ASP A 13 -14.85 6.98 6.61
N ILE A 14 -14.90 7.28 5.30
CA ILE A 14 -13.71 7.35 4.43
C ILE A 14 -12.79 8.50 4.87
N GLU A 15 -13.37 9.66 5.20
CA GLU A 15 -12.59 10.82 5.64
C GLU A 15 -11.95 10.58 7.00
N LEU A 16 -12.66 9.95 7.93
CA LEU A 16 -12.13 9.54 9.24
C LEU A 16 -10.92 8.62 9.08
N LEU A 17 -10.99 7.64 8.17
CA LEU A 17 -9.88 6.75 7.87
C LEU A 17 -8.70 7.48 7.22
N ASN A 18 -8.97 8.38 6.27
CA ASN A 18 -7.91 9.14 5.60
C ASN A 18 -7.20 10.09 6.55
N ILE A 19 -7.94 10.78 7.43
CA ILE A 19 -7.37 11.64 8.48
C ILE A 19 -6.50 10.82 9.44
N HIS A 20 -6.94 9.60 9.79
CA HIS A 20 -6.14 8.69 10.61
C HIS A 20 -4.86 8.22 9.92
N ASN A 21 -4.95 7.81 8.66
CA ASN A 21 -3.83 7.25 7.90
C ASN A 21 -2.83 8.30 7.42
N TYR A 22 -3.29 9.53 7.14
CA TYR A 22 -2.49 10.62 6.57
C TYR A 22 -2.71 11.94 7.33
N PRO A 23 -2.39 12.02 8.63
CA PRO A 23 -2.71 13.20 9.44
C PRO A 23 -2.02 14.49 8.96
N GLU A 24 -0.84 14.39 8.34
CA GLU A 24 -0.10 15.54 7.80
C GLU A 24 -0.77 16.17 6.57
N SER A 25 -1.69 15.45 5.91
CA SER A 25 -2.43 15.95 4.76
C SER A 25 -3.65 16.80 5.14
N TYR A 26 -3.97 16.89 6.44
CA TYR A 26 -5.15 17.61 6.93
C TYR A 26 -4.78 18.72 7.93
N PRO A 27 -5.60 19.78 8.03
CA PRO A 27 -5.38 20.83 9.03
C PRO A 27 -5.38 20.28 10.47
N LYS A 28 -4.47 20.78 11.31
CA LYS A 28 -4.36 20.36 12.72
C LYS A 28 -5.67 20.50 13.50
N SER A 29 -6.51 21.48 13.16
CA SER A 29 -7.85 21.65 13.75
C SER A 29 -8.76 20.46 13.48
N VAL A 30 -8.78 19.93 12.26
CA VAL A 30 -9.57 18.77 11.83
C VAL A 30 -9.02 17.51 12.48
N VAL A 31 -7.70 17.32 12.48
CA VAL A 31 -7.04 16.19 13.15
C VAL A 31 -7.37 16.17 14.65
N ASN A 32 -7.29 17.34 15.30
CA ASN A 32 -7.63 17.47 16.72
C ASN A 32 -9.14 17.28 16.98
N GLN A 33 -10.02 17.66 16.05
CA GLN A 33 -11.44 17.38 16.17
C GLN A 33 -11.71 15.87 16.15
N VAL A 34 -11.05 15.11 15.27
CA VAL A 34 -11.17 13.64 15.23
C VAL A 34 -10.59 13.03 16.51
N ARG A 35 -9.40 13.47 16.96
CA ARG A 35 -8.73 12.95 18.17
C ARG A 35 -9.47 13.23 19.47
N ASN A 36 -10.08 14.42 19.59
CA ASN A 36 -10.73 14.86 20.83
C ASN A 36 -12.23 14.53 20.89
N ASN A 37 -12.83 14.00 19.82
CA ASN A 37 -14.24 13.62 19.77
C ASN A 37 -14.41 12.11 19.95
N ARG A 38 -15.05 11.72 21.05
CA ARG A 38 -15.30 10.31 21.40
C ARG A 38 -16.16 9.57 20.37
N VAL A 39 -17.05 10.26 19.67
CA VAL A 39 -17.91 9.64 18.64
C VAL A 39 -17.08 9.22 17.43
N PHE A 40 -16.21 10.12 16.95
CA PHE A 40 -15.31 9.83 15.83
C PHE A 40 -14.29 8.76 16.19
N GLN A 41 -13.77 8.75 17.43
CA GLN A 41 -12.88 7.69 17.89
C GLN A 41 -13.55 6.32 17.89
N LYS A 42 -14.79 6.19 18.39
CA LYS A 42 -15.54 4.93 18.36
C LYS A 42 -15.79 4.43 16.94
N ARG A 43 -16.24 5.32 16.04
CA ARG A 43 -16.44 4.96 14.62
C ARG A 43 -15.14 4.53 13.97
N LEU A 44 -14.05 5.26 14.23
CA LEU A 44 -12.73 4.92 13.72
C LEU A 44 -12.24 3.56 14.26
N GLU A 45 -12.46 3.26 15.54
CA GLU A 45 -12.17 1.95 16.14
C GLU A 45 -12.95 0.82 15.44
N GLU A 46 -14.24 1.02 15.17
CA GLU A 46 -15.08 0.07 14.44
C GLU A 46 -14.56 -0.15 13.02
N LEU A 47 -14.26 0.93 12.29
CA LEU A 47 -13.72 0.85 10.92
C LEU A 47 -12.36 0.14 10.87
N LEU A 48 -11.52 0.33 11.89
CA LEU A 48 -10.20 -0.31 11.97
C LEU A 48 -10.25 -1.76 12.45
N ARG A 49 -11.36 -2.22 13.06
CA ARG A 49 -11.51 -3.58 13.56
C ARG A 49 -11.53 -4.61 12.44
N ASP A 50 -12.25 -4.31 11.37
CA ASP A 50 -12.44 -5.21 10.23
C ASP A 50 -11.38 -5.00 9.14
N MET A 51 -10.61 -3.91 9.22
CA MET A 51 -9.50 -3.69 8.31
C MET A 51 -8.33 -4.61 8.65
N PRO A 52 -7.74 -5.31 7.66
CA PRO A 52 -6.49 -6.02 7.88
C PRO A 52 -5.46 -4.97 8.32
N GLN A 53 -4.99 -5.06 9.57
CA GLN A 53 -4.00 -4.14 10.10
C GLN A 53 -2.79 -4.14 9.16
N ARG A 54 -2.65 -3.07 8.38
CA ARG A 54 -1.52 -2.83 7.49
C ARG A 54 -0.29 -2.54 8.36
N GLY A 55 0.26 -3.56 9.05
CA GLY A 55 1.37 -3.27 9.95
C GLY A 55 1.83 -4.34 10.94
N ARG A 56 1.32 -5.58 10.92
CA ARG A 56 2.04 -6.69 11.57
C ARG A 56 2.23 -7.88 10.64
N ARG A 57 2.71 -7.62 9.42
CA ARG A 57 3.55 -8.63 8.78
C ARG A 57 4.80 -8.76 9.66
N ARG A 58 4.82 -9.78 10.52
CA ARG A 58 6.08 -10.23 11.11
C ARG A 58 7.01 -10.44 9.92
N LYS A 59 8.21 -9.85 9.95
CA LYS A 59 9.23 -10.02 8.91
C LYS A 59 9.69 -11.48 8.72
N SER A 60 9.06 -12.45 9.40
CA SER A 60 9.46 -13.84 9.53
C SER A 60 8.55 -14.84 8.81
N GLU A 61 7.42 -14.42 8.22
CA GLU A 61 6.59 -15.36 7.43
C GLU A 61 6.78 -15.10 5.93
N PRO A 62 7.49 -15.98 5.20
CA PRO A 62 7.48 -15.96 3.76
C PRO A 62 6.05 -16.23 3.27
N ALA A 63 5.54 -15.37 2.39
CA ALA A 63 4.18 -15.45 1.85
C ALA A 63 3.95 -16.64 0.89
N PHE A 64 4.99 -17.47 0.66
CA PHE A 64 4.96 -18.69 -0.14
C PHE A 64 5.82 -19.74 0.57
N GLN A 65 5.19 -20.73 1.20
CA GLN A 65 5.84 -22.02 1.40
C GLN A 65 5.65 -22.78 0.09
N VAL A 66 6.70 -22.79 -0.74
CA VAL A 66 6.77 -23.70 -1.89
C VAL A 66 7.28 -25.02 -1.32
N ASP A 67 6.41 -26.03 -1.21
CA ASP A 67 6.85 -27.38 -0.89
C ASP A 67 7.75 -27.87 -2.03
N GLU A 68 9.05 -28.00 -1.77
CA GLU A 68 10.04 -28.46 -2.76
C GLU A 68 9.67 -29.82 -3.37
N LYS A 69 8.94 -30.66 -2.62
CA LYS A 69 8.41 -31.94 -3.11
C LYS A 69 7.34 -31.78 -4.21
N ALA A 70 6.55 -30.72 -4.18
CA ALA A 70 5.53 -30.47 -5.20
C ALA A 70 6.14 -29.92 -6.50
N LEU A 71 7.30 -29.26 -6.42
CA LEU A 71 8.03 -28.77 -7.58
C LEU A 71 8.71 -29.92 -8.33
N GLU A 72 9.26 -30.89 -7.60
CA GLU A 72 9.93 -32.07 -8.20
C GLU A 72 8.94 -32.99 -8.94
N GLU A 73 7.71 -33.14 -8.45
CA GLU A 73 6.65 -33.85 -9.18
C GLU A 73 6.19 -33.12 -10.45
N ALA A 74 6.22 -31.78 -10.46
CA ALA A 74 5.87 -30.98 -11.63
C ALA A 74 6.96 -31.02 -12.72
N GLU A 75 8.24 -31.00 -12.33
CA GLU A 75 9.37 -31.14 -13.27
C GLU A 75 9.43 -32.55 -13.87
N ALA A 76 9.11 -33.60 -13.09
CA ALA A 76 9.07 -34.97 -13.59
C ALA A 76 7.98 -35.21 -14.65
N GLN A 77 6.90 -34.41 -14.64
CA GLN A 77 5.87 -34.43 -15.68
C GLN A 77 6.28 -33.66 -16.94
N GLN A 78 7.01 -32.55 -16.79
CA GLN A 78 7.52 -31.77 -17.93
C GLN A 78 8.69 -32.43 -18.66
N ALA A 79 9.51 -33.23 -17.97
CA ALA A 79 10.64 -33.96 -18.57
C ALA A 79 10.23 -35.08 -19.56
N LYS A 80 8.95 -35.45 -19.65
CA LYS A 80 8.45 -36.41 -20.65
C LYS A 80 7.96 -35.76 -21.95
N SER A 81 8.01 -34.44 -22.04
CA SER A 81 7.54 -33.70 -23.21
C SER A 81 8.55 -32.61 -23.58
N GLU A 82 9.62 -33.00 -24.25
CA GLU A 82 10.43 -32.12 -25.09
C GLU A 82 10.46 -32.70 -26.51
N PRO A 83 10.67 -31.90 -27.58
CA PRO A 83 11.61 -30.78 -27.53
C PRO A 83 11.27 -29.49 -28.32
N GLN A 84 12.08 -28.46 -28.04
CA GLN A 84 12.56 -27.40 -28.95
C GLN A 84 11.64 -26.21 -29.27
N GLN A 85 12.02 -25.01 -28.81
CA GLN A 85 12.79 -24.07 -29.65
C GLN A 85 13.23 -22.81 -28.86
N SER A 86 14.50 -22.49 -29.08
CA SER A 86 15.27 -21.31 -28.69
C SER A 86 14.63 -19.95 -28.98
N GLU A 87 14.83 -18.97 -28.10
CA GLU A 87 15.34 -17.67 -28.54
C GLU A 87 16.04 -16.89 -27.42
N LYS A 88 17.33 -16.64 -27.64
CA LYS A 88 18.16 -15.70 -26.88
C LYS A 88 17.68 -14.29 -27.23
N ARG A 89 17.35 -13.44 -26.24
CA ARG A 89 17.30 -11.99 -26.45
C ARG A 89 18.31 -11.28 -25.55
N SER A 90 19.35 -10.82 -26.24
CA SER A 90 20.47 -10.00 -25.82
C SER A 90 20.09 -8.56 -25.48
N GLY A 91 20.87 -7.97 -24.56
CA GLY A 91 21.51 -6.66 -24.81
C GLY A 91 20.68 -5.40 -24.52
N GLY A 92 21.20 -4.58 -23.62
CA GLY A 92 20.65 -3.29 -23.26
C GLY A 92 20.78 -2.23 -24.37
N PHE A 93 19.82 -1.31 -24.39
CA PHE A 93 19.84 -0.12 -25.24
C PHE A 93 18.94 0.97 -24.64
N PHE A 94 19.46 1.75 -23.69
CA PHE A 94 18.97 3.12 -23.47
C PHE A 94 20.15 4.06 -23.42
N GLY A 95 20.51 4.51 -24.62
CA GLY A 95 21.57 5.47 -24.87
C GLY A 95 21.29 6.85 -24.29
N ARG A 96 22.40 7.43 -23.83
CA ARG A 96 22.75 8.85 -23.76
C ARG A 96 21.69 9.83 -24.30
N ARG A 97 21.16 10.69 -23.43
CA ARG A 97 20.66 12.02 -23.83
C ARG A 97 21.80 13.03 -23.67
N SER A 98 22.44 13.36 -24.79
CA SER A 98 23.34 14.50 -24.95
C SER A 98 22.54 15.72 -25.40
N GLY A 99 22.76 16.85 -24.73
CA GLY A 99 22.86 18.21 -25.27
C GLY A 99 21.72 18.81 -26.09
N LYS A 100 21.04 19.81 -25.53
CA LYS A 100 20.37 20.93 -26.23
C LYS A 100 20.00 21.99 -25.17
N GLY A 101 20.40 23.25 -25.19
CA GLY A 101 21.20 24.08 -26.09
C GLY A 101 20.87 25.53 -25.67
N ASP A 102 21.89 26.30 -25.28
CA ASP A 102 21.78 27.73 -25.01
C ASP A 102 21.24 28.47 -26.24
N LYS A 103 20.31 29.39 -26.04
CA LYS A 103 19.92 30.37 -27.06
C LYS A 103 19.52 31.69 -26.40
N GLU A 104 20.40 32.66 -26.61
CA GLU A 104 20.26 34.13 -26.72
C GLU A 104 19.17 34.85 -25.92
#